data_AF-A0A348Z5Z6-F1
#
_entry.id   AF-A0A348Z5Z6-F1
#
_cell.length_a   1.000
_cell.length_b   1.000
_cell.length_c   1.000
_cell.angle_alpha   90.00
_cell.angle_beta   90.00
_cell.angle_gamma   90.00
#
_symmetry.space_group_name_H-M   'P 1'
#
loop_
_entity.id
_entity.type
_entity.pdbx_description
1 polymer ?
#
loop_
_entity_poly.entity_id
_entity_poly.type
_entity_poly.pdbx_seq_one_letter_code
_entity_poly.pdbx_strand_id
1 'polypeptide(L)'
;MIVYLDMLLLENFLVNLFLLTITMQTIKKKVSMGRLMLSSAIGASYVFAIVIPKLQFFTSTPFKIVVALLMMIISIKDKSMGEVLKATGIFILYSVLLAGMSFYIAIKDNPSLSSSAMIYNFSYKNLILSLMIIYMLIYKLT
;
A
#
# COMPACT_ATOMS: atom_id res chain seq x y z
N MET A 1 4.22 -22.36 9.68
CA MET A 1 4.70 -21.24 8.84
C MET A 1 5.40 -20.24 9.75
N ILE A 2 6.66 -19.93 9.49
CA ILE A 2 7.40 -18.90 10.21
C ILE A 2 7.15 -17.59 9.46
N VAL A 3 6.51 -16.62 10.10
CA VAL A 3 6.28 -15.29 9.53
C VAL A 3 7.32 -14.35 10.12
N TYR A 4 8.18 -13.81 9.25
CA TYR A 4 9.16 -12.79 9.61
C TYR A 4 8.45 -11.44 9.70
N LEU A 5 7.99 -11.10 10.91
CA LEU A 5 7.20 -9.90 11.18
C LEU A 5 7.97 -8.61 10.86
N ASP A 6 9.27 -8.62 11.10
CA ASP A 6 10.23 -7.57 10.77
C ASP A 6 10.29 -7.29 9.26
N MET A 7 10.43 -8.32 8.44
CA MET A 7 10.39 -8.17 6.98
C MET A 7 9.03 -7.64 6.51
N LEU A 8 7.93 -8.21 7.02
CA LEU A 8 6.58 -7.88 6.58
C LEU A 8 6.21 -6.43 6.94
N LEU A 9 6.67 -5.95 8.10
CA LEU A 9 6.49 -4.57 8.54
C LEU A 9 7.32 -3.59 7.70
N LEU A 10 8.58 -3.95 7.39
CA LEU A 10 9.44 -3.13 6.53
C LEU A 10 8.89 -3.03 5.11
N GLU A 11 8.43 -4.14 4.53
CA GLU A 11 7.86 -4.17 3.18
C GLU A 11 6.59 -3.29 3.10
N ASN A 12 5.68 -3.42 4.06
CA ASN A 12 4.48 -2.58 4.12
C ASN A 12 4.82 -1.10 4.37
N PHE A 13 5.84 -0.81 5.17
CA PHE A 13 6.32 0.56 5.37
C PHE A 13 6.81 1.17 4.05
N LEU A 14 7.68 0.47 3.32
CA LEU A 14 8.23 0.94 2.05
C LEU A 14 7.16 1.10 0.97
N VAL A 15 6.24 0.13 0.85
CA VAL A 15 5.10 0.20 -0.07
C VAL A 15 4.24 1.40 0.25
N ASN A 16 3.83 1.57 1.51
CA ASN A 16 2.97 2.68 1.91
C ASN A 16 3.66 4.03 1.71
N LEU A 17 4.97 4.13 2.01
CA LEU A 17 5.76 5.34 1.77
C LEU A 17 5.79 5.70 0.28
N PHE A 18 6.03 4.70 -0.58
CA PHE A 18 6.04 4.89 -2.03
C PHE A 18 4.65 5.32 -2.55
N LEU A 19 3.60 4.60 -2.17
CA LEU A 19 2.21 4.89 -2.56
C LEU A 19 1.77 6.28 -2.09
N LEU A 20 2.13 6.68 -0.88
CA LEU A 20 1.89 8.04 -0.38
C LEU A 20 2.61 9.09 -1.22
N THR A 21 3.88 8.85 -1.57
CA THR A 21 4.70 9.79 -2.34
C THR A 21 4.11 10.04 -3.72
N ILE A 22 3.78 8.96 -4.45
CA ILE A 22 3.13 9.09 -5.77
C ILE A 22 1.74 9.73 -5.66
N THR A 23 0.98 9.45 -4.59
CA THR A 23 -0.34 10.06 -4.36
C THR A 23 -0.21 11.58 -4.19
N MET A 24 0.76 12.03 -3.39
CA MET A 24 1.03 13.46 -3.17
C MET A 24 1.51 14.15 -4.45
N GLN A 25 2.32 13.46 -5.26
CA GLN A 25 2.76 13.94 -6.57
C GLN A 25 1.58 14.13 -7.53
N THR A 26 0.66 13.16 -7.60
CA THR A 26 -0.54 13.22 -8.45
C THR A 26 -1.49 14.34 -8.07
N ILE A 27 -1.67 14.60 -6.77
CA ILE A 27 -2.48 15.75 -6.30
C ILE A 27 -1.70 17.08 -6.29
N LYS A 28 -0.44 17.08 -6.73
CA LYS A 28 0.47 18.24 -6.79
C LYS A 28 0.62 18.97 -5.45
N LYS A 29 0.63 18.23 -4.33
CA LYS A 29 0.81 18.79 -2.99
C LYS A 29 2.24 18.58 -2.50
N LYS A 30 2.86 19.66 -2.00
CA LYS A 30 4.15 19.58 -1.31
C LYS A 30 3.93 19.11 0.12
N VAL A 31 4.45 17.93 0.44
CA VAL A 31 4.40 17.35 1.79
C VAL A 31 5.83 17.06 2.26
N SER A 32 6.10 17.27 3.54
CA SER A 32 7.41 16.95 4.10
C SER A 32 7.61 15.43 4.20
N MET A 33 8.82 14.98 3.88
CA MET A 33 9.17 13.55 3.93
C MET A 33 8.89 12.93 5.30
N GLY A 34 9.15 13.66 6.39
CA GLY A 34 8.85 13.19 7.75
C GLY A 34 7.38 12.87 8.00
N ARG A 35 6.44 13.62 7.40
CA ARG A 35 5.00 13.31 7.51
C ARG A 35 4.62 12.06 6.74
N LEU A 36 5.24 11.85 5.57
CA LEU A 36 5.05 10.63 4.79
C LEU A 36 5.61 9.40 5.54
N MET A 37 6.76 9.54 6.22
CA MET A 37 7.33 8.48 7.06
C MET A 37 6.43 8.15 8.25
N LEU A 38 5.91 9.15 8.96
CA LEU A 38 4.95 8.91 10.06
C LEU A 38 3.66 8.25 9.57
N SER A 39 3.13 8.72 8.45
CA SER A 39 1.90 8.19 7.86
C SER A 39 2.09 6.74 7.37
N SER A 40 3.20 6.44 6.70
CA SER A 40 3.53 5.07 6.27
C SER A 40 3.80 4.12 7.43
N ALA A 41 4.39 4.59 8.54
CA ALA A 41 4.54 3.80 9.75
C ALA A 41 3.18 3.41 10.36
N ILE A 42 2.19 4.31 10.32
CA ILE A 42 0.82 4.02 10.76
C ILE A 42 0.13 3.04 9.81
N GLY A 43 0.36 3.15 8.50
CA GLY A 43 -0.11 2.14 7.56
C GLY A 43 0.53 0.76 7.79
N ALA A 44 1.83 0.72 8.08
CA ALA A 44 2.56 -0.52 8.33
C ALA A 44 2.17 -1.19 9.65
N SER A 45 1.79 -0.41 10.68
CA SER A 45 1.34 -0.97 11.96
C SER A 45 0.04 -1.76 11.83
N TYR A 46 -0.74 -1.56 10.76
CA TYR A 46 -1.91 -2.39 10.45
C TYR A 46 -1.55 -3.89 10.30
N VAL A 47 -0.31 -4.20 9.93
CA VAL A 47 0.19 -5.59 9.90
C VAL A 47 0.03 -6.30 11.24
N PHE A 48 0.21 -5.59 12.37
CA PHE A 48 0.00 -6.18 13.70
C PHE A 48 -1.44 -6.65 13.91
N ALA A 49 -2.43 -5.93 13.37
CA ALA A 49 -3.83 -6.31 13.45
C ALA A 49 -4.15 -7.60 12.66
N ILE A 50 -3.38 -7.89 11.60
CA ILE A 50 -3.49 -9.13 10.83
C ILE A 50 -2.85 -10.30 11.58
N VAL A 51 -1.70 -10.07 12.22
CA VAL A 51 -0.91 -11.13 12.89
C VAL A 51 -1.55 -11.56 14.21
N ILE A 52 -2.24 -10.64 14.92
CA ILE A 52 -2.86 -10.95 16.21
C ILE A 52 -4.32 -11.41 16.00
N PRO A 53 -4.65 -12.69 16.20
CA PRO A 53 -5.99 -13.23 15.92
C PRO A 53 -7.11 -12.61 16.77
N LYS A 54 -6.78 -12.04 17.93
CA LYS A 54 -7.75 -11.30 18.77
C LYS A 54 -8.22 -9.98 18.16
N LEU A 55 -7.51 -9.44 17.16
CA LEU A 55 -7.85 -8.18 16.46
C LEU A 55 -8.52 -8.42 15.10
N GLN A 56 -9.00 -9.63 14.79
CA GLN A 56 -9.67 -9.93 13.51
C GLN A 56 -10.85 -9.00 13.19
N PHE A 57 -11.53 -8.44 14.20
CA PHE A 57 -12.58 -7.43 13.99
C PHE A 57 -12.07 -6.18 13.23
N PHE A 58 -10.81 -5.80 13.46
CA PHE A 58 -10.13 -4.70 12.79
C PHE A 58 -9.62 -5.05 11.40
N THR A 59 -9.71 -6.32 10.97
CA THR A 59 -9.31 -6.73 9.62
C THR A 59 -10.39 -6.55 8.56
N SER A 60 -11.56 -6.06 8.97
CA SER A 60 -12.71 -5.81 8.11
C SER A 60 -12.39 -4.78 7.01
N THR A 61 -12.97 -4.98 5.82
CA THR A 61 -12.86 -4.06 4.67
C THR A 61 -13.09 -2.57 5.02
N PRO A 62 -14.12 -2.19 5.79
CA PRO A 62 -14.31 -0.78 6.18
C PRO A 62 -13.16 -0.23 7.01
N PHE A 63 -12.54 -1.04 7.87
CA PHE A 63 -11.43 -0.57 8.70
C PHE A 63 -10.18 -0.23 7.87
N LYS A 64 -9.93 -0.96 6.77
CA LYS A 64 -8.86 -0.62 5.82
C LYS A 64 -9.05 0.77 5.20
N ILE A 65 -10.29 1.13 4.89
CA ILE A 65 -10.64 2.46 4.35
C ILE A 65 -10.37 3.54 5.42
N VAL A 66 -10.69 3.27 6.69
CA VAL A 66 -10.40 4.18 7.80
C VAL A 66 -8.90 4.40 7.96
N VAL A 67 -8.09 3.34 7.88
CA VAL A 67 -6.62 3.46 7.94
C VAL A 67 -6.09 4.31 6.78
N ALA A 68 -6.58 4.09 5.56
CA ALA A 68 -6.19 4.90 4.41
C ALA A 68 -6.57 6.39 4.58
N LEU A 69 -7.77 6.67 5.10
CA LEU A 69 -8.20 8.03 5.44
C LEU A 69 -7.27 8.67 6.49
N LEU A 70 -6.95 7.95 7.58
CA LEU A 70 -6.04 8.43 8.61
C LEU A 70 -4.67 8.77 8.04
N MET A 71 -4.12 7.90 7.19
CA MET A 71 -2.85 8.15 6.50
C MET A 71 -2.90 9.45 5.68
N MET A 72 -3.99 9.73 4.96
CA MET A 72 -4.13 10.98 4.19
C MET A 72 -4.24 12.21 5.09
N ILE A 73 -5.00 12.11 6.19
CA ILE A 73 -5.15 13.20 7.16
C ILE A 73 -3.81 13.58 7.79
N ILE A 74 -2.94 12.59 8.03
CA ILE A 74 -1.60 12.81 8.59
C ILE A 74 -0.66 13.39 7.54
N SER A 75 -0.73 12.92 6.29
CA SER A 75 0.12 13.39 5.20
C SER A 75 -0.19 14.83 4.79
N ILE A 76 -1.46 15.20 4.64
CA ILE A 76 -1.86 16.50 4.10
C ILE A 76 -1.89 17.55 5.22
N LYS A 77 -1.08 18.62 5.08
CA LYS A 77 -1.02 19.73 6.06
C LYS A 77 -2.26 20.62 5.98
N ASP A 78 -2.57 21.10 4.78
CA ASP A 78 -3.70 21.99 4.53
C ASP A 78 -4.92 21.14 4.21
N LYS A 79 -5.67 20.79 5.26
CA LYS A 79 -6.74 19.79 5.22
C LYS A 79 -8.03 20.40 4.69
N SER A 80 -8.22 20.40 3.37
CA SER A 80 -9.58 20.49 2.84
C SER A 80 -10.17 19.07 2.77
N MET A 81 -11.39 18.89 3.29
CA MET A 81 -12.05 17.57 3.35
C MET A 81 -12.13 16.91 1.96
N GLY A 82 -12.34 17.73 0.91
CA GLY A 82 -12.35 17.30 -0.48
C GLY A 82 -11.00 16.80 -0.99
N GLU A 83 -9.89 17.44 -0.62
CA GLU A 83 -8.54 16.98 -1.00
C GLU A 83 -8.16 15.69 -0.30
N VAL A 84 -8.53 15.53 0.98
CA VAL A 84 -8.30 14.29 1.73
C VAL A 84 -9.05 13.13 1.08
N LEU A 85 -10.32 13.31 0.73
CA LEU A 85 -11.12 12.29 0.05
C LEU A 85 -10.55 11.96 -1.33
N LYS A 86 -10.17 12.98 -2.12
CA LYS A 86 -9.54 12.79 -3.43
C LYS A 86 -8.23 12.02 -3.33
N ALA A 87 -7.37 12.38 -2.39
CA ALA A 87 -6.10 11.68 -2.14
C ALA A 87 -6.32 10.25 -1.67
N THR A 88 -7.33 10.01 -0.82
CA THR A 88 -7.68 8.66 -0.34
C THR A 88 -8.13 7.79 -1.52
N GLY A 89 -8.97 8.31 -2.41
CA GLY A 89 -9.40 7.59 -3.60
C GLY A 89 -8.23 7.21 -4.52
N ILE A 90 -7.31 8.15 -4.76
CA ILE A 90 -6.10 7.90 -5.56
C ILE A 90 -5.20 6.85 -4.89
N PHE A 91 -4.99 6.95 -3.58
CA PHE A 91 -4.18 5.99 -2.82
C PHE A 91 -4.76 4.57 -2.89
N ILE A 92 -6.08 4.43 -2.74
CA ILE A 92 -6.77 3.14 -2.88
C ILE A 92 -6.61 2.59 -4.30
N LEU A 93 -6.79 3.43 -5.32
CA LEU A 93 -6.59 3.01 -6.71
C LEU A 93 -5.16 2.51 -6.97
N TYR A 94 -4.14 3.21 -6.48
CA TYR A 94 -2.75 2.75 -6.61
C TYR A 94 -2.47 1.47 -5.82
N SER A 95 -3.08 1.31 -4.64
CA SER A 95 -2.96 0.08 -3.85
C SER A 95 -3.57 -1.13 -4.59
N VAL A 96 -4.74 -0.94 -5.21
CA VAL A 96 -5.40 -1.98 -6.02
C VAL A 96 -4.60 -2.30 -7.28
N LEU A 97 -4.07 -1.28 -7.97
CA LEU A 97 -3.21 -1.46 -9.14
C LEU A 97 -1.93 -2.22 -8.78
N LEU A 98 -1.28 -1.86 -7.67
CA LEU A 98 -0.09 -2.55 -7.18
C LEU A 98 -0.41 -4.02 -6.92
N ALA A 99 -1.42 -4.30 -6.09
CA ALA A 99 -1.82 -5.66 -5.77
C ALA A 99 -2.16 -6.49 -7.03
N GLY A 100 -2.91 -5.91 -7.97
CA GLY A 100 -3.25 -6.56 -9.24
C GLY A 100 -2.03 -6.87 -10.11
N MET A 101 -1.10 -5.91 -10.25
CA MET A 101 0.14 -6.12 -11.00
C MET A 101 1.02 -7.18 -10.35
N SER A 102 1.25 -7.10 -9.04
CA SER A 102 2.09 -8.08 -8.34
C SER A 102 1.49 -9.49 -8.41
N PHE A 103 0.16 -9.60 -8.30
CA PHE A 103 -0.57 -10.86 -8.43
C PHE A 103 -0.46 -11.43 -9.85
N TYR A 104 -0.62 -10.59 -10.88
CA TYR A 104 -0.46 -11.00 -12.27
C TYR A 104 0.95 -11.52 -12.58
N ILE A 105 1.99 -10.80 -12.12
CA ILE A 105 3.39 -11.24 -12.28
C ILE A 105 3.61 -12.58 -11.54
N ALA A 106 3.08 -12.72 -10.33
CA ALA A 106 3.20 -13.96 -9.56
C ALA A 106 2.58 -15.18 -10.25
N ILE A 107 1.41 -15.03 -10.89
CA ILE A 107 0.79 -16.10 -11.68
C ILE A 107 1.63 -16.44 -12.91
N LYS A 108 2.15 -15.43 -13.61
CA LYS A 108 2.98 -15.63 -14.81
C LYS A 108 4.26 -16.41 -14.50
N ASP A 109 4.90 -16.12 -13.37
CA ASP A 109 6.13 -16.81 -12.95
C ASP A 109 5.89 -18.25 -12.51
N ASN A 110 4.66 -18.60 -12.10
CA ASN A 110 4.32 -19.95 -11.63
C ASN A 110 2.95 -20.40 -12.18
N PRO A 111 2.89 -20.92 -13.43
CA PRO A 111 1.62 -21.27 -14.10
C PRO A 111 0.80 -22.37 -13.40
N SER A 112 1.39 -23.15 -12.50
CA SER A 112 0.69 -24.15 -11.66
C SER A 112 -0.22 -23.52 -10.58
N LEU A 113 -0.20 -22.19 -10.44
CA LEU A 113 -1.07 -21.42 -9.54
C LEU A 113 -2.53 -21.27 -10.04
N SER A 114 -2.89 -21.86 -11.17
CA SER A 114 -4.15 -21.51 -11.88
C SER A 114 -5.44 -21.98 -11.22
N SER A 115 -5.43 -22.94 -10.28
CA SER A 115 -6.67 -23.57 -9.79
C SER A 115 -6.87 -23.57 -8.26
N SER A 116 -5.82 -23.35 -7.45
CA SER A 116 -5.92 -23.32 -5.97
C SER A 116 -4.80 -22.54 -5.28
N ALA A 117 -4.24 -21.52 -5.96
CA ALA A 117 -3.07 -20.80 -5.50
C ALA A 117 -3.25 -20.05 -4.18
N MET A 118 -2.95 -20.72 -3.08
CA MET A 118 -2.30 -20.07 -1.96
C MET A 118 -0.88 -19.70 -2.41
N ILE A 119 -0.62 -18.40 -2.53
CA ILE A 119 0.71 -17.89 -2.83
C ILE A 119 1.58 -18.11 -1.60
N TYR A 120 2.30 -19.22 -1.58
CA TYR A 120 3.17 -19.58 -0.45
C TYR A 120 4.49 -18.81 -0.44
N ASN A 121 4.98 -18.39 -1.61
CA ASN A 121 6.24 -17.65 -1.78
C ASN A 121 6.02 -16.42 -2.65
N PHE A 122 5.40 -15.38 -2.08
CA PHE A 122 5.33 -14.08 -2.75
C PHE A 122 6.74 -13.46 -2.75
N SER A 123 7.37 -13.44 -3.91
CA SER A 123 8.72 -12.92 -4.07
C SER A 123 8.73 -11.39 -4.03
N TYR A 124 9.58 -10.81 -3.18
CA TYR A 124 9.82 -9.35 -3.11
C TYR A 124 10.18 -8.74 -4.46
N LYS A 125 10.72 -9.54 -5.39
CA LYS A 125 11.00 -9.12 -6.78
C LYS A 125 9.75 -8.65 -7.51
N ASN A 126 8.62 -9.35 -7.31
CA ASN A 126 7.38 -9.08 -8.02
C ASN A 126 6.73 -7.79 -7.50
N LEU A 127 6.89 -7.54 -6.19
CA LEU A 127 6.49 -6.28 -5.57
C LEU A 127 7.32 -5.11 -6.11
N ILE A 128 8.65 -5.22 -6.09
CA ILE A 128 9.54 -4.15 -6.59
C ILE A 128 9.26 -3.85 -8.07
N LEU A 129 9.08 -4.88 -8.90
CA LEU A 129 8.77 -4.70 -10.32
C LEU A 129 7.44 -3.96 -10.51
N SER A 130 6.42 -4.30 -9.73
CA SER A 130 5.12 -3.59 -9.80
C SER A 130 5.21 -2.13 -9.35
N LEU A 131 6.01 -1.82 -8.31
CA LEU A 131 6.26 -0.43 -7.90
C LEU A 131 6.93 0.37 -9.02
N MET A 132 7.94 -0.22 -9.68
CA MET A 132 8.65 0.43 -10.80
C MET A 132 7.73 0.73 -11.98
N ILE A 133 6.88 -0.23 -12.36
CA ILE A 133 5.92 -0.05 -13.46
C ILE A 133 4.92 1.05 -13.13
N ILE A 134 4.37 1.04 -11.92
CA ILE A 134 3.44 2.07 -11.45
C ILE A 134 4.11 3.45 -11.46
N TYR A 135 5.36 3.54 -10.97
CA TYR A 135 6.12 4.79 -11.00
C TYR A 135 6.26 5.32 -12.44
N MET A 136 6.67 4.47 -13.38
CA MET A 136 6.86 4.87 -14.79
C MET A 136 5.56 5.35 -15.43
N LEU A 137 4.44 4.68 -15.17
CA LEU A 137 3.13 5.10 -15.69
C LEU A 137 2.74 6.48 -15.15
N ILE A 138 2.88 6.70 -13.85
CA ILE A 138 2.51 7.97 -13.20
C ILE A 138 3.43 9.10 -13.62
N TYR A 139 4.74 8.85 -13.72
CA TYR A 139 5.71 9.83 -14.17
C TYR A 139 5.42 10.31 -15.59
N LYS A 140 4.91 9.44 -16.47
CA LYS A 140 4.50 9.82 -17.83
C LYS A 140 3.18 10.63 -17.86
N LEU A 141 2.36 10.53 -16.82
CA LEU A 141 1.04 11.16 -16.70
C LEU A 141 1.07 12.52 -15.99
N THR A 142 2.16 12.86 -15.29
CA THR A 142 2.28 14.05 -14.43
C THR A 142 3.19 15.10 -15.03
#